data_AF-A0A2A2EAK6-F1
#
_entry.id   AF-A0A2A2EAK6-F1
#
_cell.length_a   1.000
_cell.length_b   1.000
_cell.length_c   1.000
_cell.angle_alpha   90.00
_cell.angle_beta   90.00
_cell.angle_gamma   90.00
#
_symmetry.space_group_name_H-M   'P 1'
#
loop_
_entity.id
_entity.type
_entity.pdbx_description
1 polymer ?
#
loop_
_entity_poly.entity_id
_entity_poly.type
_entity_poly.pdbx_seq_one_letter_code
_entity_poly.pdbx_strand_id
1 'polypeptide(L)'
;MTFPQAPSERNSRTRWLKVAAAFWLLLISAVALINSVGLSRLAEQTQGSTQDAQVNALGLRVADLEQQADADKRRPAPISQAEFATARQALDERMARLEETDEARALAIDLQTLQARVNGIETRLEKTRQVASAARPRAPVATKPKVPEPPFRVLGVELRGCERFLSITSTAAASLAGARLLREGDAEGGWQLQSIEAQAGVFQVNGQTQRVAVP
;
A
#
# COMPACT_ATOMS: atom_id res chain seq x y z
N MET A 1 -109.12 53.26 76.75
CA MET A 1 -109.22 52.80 75.35
C MET A 1 -107.81 52.59 74.81
N THR A 2 -107.60 51.46 74.15
CA THR A 2 -106.35 50.87 73.65
C THR A 2 -105.99 51.35 72.24
N PHE A 3 -104.73 51.07 71.83
CA PHE A 3 -104.09 51.07 70.49
C PHE A 3 -103.05 52.20 70.19
N PRO A 4 -101.98 51.95 69.39
CA PRO A 4 -100.83 51.10 69.73
C PRO A 4 -99.46 51.65 69.23
N GLN A 5 -98.41 50.88 69.53
CA GLN A 5 -96.98 51.01 69.20
C GLN A 5 -96.62 51.25 67.72
N ALA A 6 -95.47 51.91 67.49
CA ALA A 6 -94.70 51.79 66.25
C ALA A 6 -93.18 51.73 66.50
N PRO A 7 -92.57 50.53 66.47
CA PRO A 7 -91.18 50.36 66.04
C PRO A 7 -91.08 49.21 65.02
N SER A 8 -91.32 49.46 63.73
CA SER A 8 -91.30 48.40 62.69
C SER A 8 -90.45 48.70 61.45
N GLU A 9 -90.13 49.96 61.13
CA GLU A 9 -89.41 50.29 59.89
C GLU A 9 -87.88 50.10 59.92
N ARG A 10 -87.21 50.28 61.07
CA ARG A 10 -85.73 50.13 61.15
C ARG A 10 -85.29 48.67 61.00
N ASN A 11 -86.08 47.74 61.55
CA ASN A 11 -85.80 46.31 61.48
C ASN A 11 -85.98 45.73 60.06
N SER A 12 -86.87 46.28 59.23
CA SER A 12 -87.10 45.77 57.87
C SER A 12 -85.90 46.04 56.95
N ARG A 13 -85.31 47.25 57.01
CA ARG A 13 -84.13 47.64 56.21
C ARG A 13 -82.88 46.80 56.55
N THR A 14 -82.61 46.57 57.83
CA THR A 14 -81.48 45.74 58.26
C THR A 14 -81.65 44.27 57.85
N ARG A 15 -82.88 43.75 57.86
CA ARG A 15 -83.17 42.39 57.36
C ARG A 15 -82.95 42.29 55.85
N TRP A 16 -83.35 43.30 55.08
CA TRP A 16 -83.10 43.35 53.63
C TRP A 16 -81.61 43.41 53.28
N LEU A 17 -80.81 44.21 53.99
CA LEU A 17 -79.36 44.25 53.81
C LEU A 17 -78.69 42.90 54.10
N LYS A 18 -79.15 42.18 55.13
CA LYS A 18 -78.65 40.83 55.43
C LYS A 18 -78.99 39.83 54.33
N VAL A 19 -80.20 39.91 53.77
CA VAL A 19 -80.62 39.08 52.63
C VAL A 19 -79.79 39.41 51.39
N ALA A 20 -79.59 40.70 51.10
CA ALA A 20 -78.74 41.13 49.98
C ALA A 20 -77.29 40.67 50.14
N ALA A 21 -76.72 40.75 51.34
CA ALA A 21 -75.37 40.27 51.64
C ALA A 21 -75.26 38.73 51.51
N ALA A 22 -76.26 37.98 52.01
CA ALA A 22 -76.30 36.54 51.87
C ALA A 22 -76.42 36.12 50.40
N PHE A 23 -77.25 36.81 49.62
CA PHE A 23 -77.36 36.59 48.18
C PHE A 23 -76.05 36.90 47.45
N TRP A 24 -75.38 38.00 47.82
CA TRP A 24 -74.09 38.38 47.24
C TRP A 24 -72.99 37.36 47.56
N LEU A 25 -72.93 36.86 48.79
CA LEU A 25 -72.02 35.77 49.18
C LEU A 25 -72.32 34.47 48.43
N LEU A 26 -73.59 34.13 48.24
CA LEU A 26 -74.00 32.96 47.48
C LEU A 26 -73.54 33.08 46.02
N LEU A 27 -73.69 34.25 45.41
CA LEU A 27 -73.27 34.51 44.04
C LEU A 27 -71.75 34.41 43.88
N ILE A 28 -70.98 34.99 44.82
CA ILE A 28 -69.51 34.85 44.84
C ILE A 28 -69.10 33.39 45.03
N SER A 29 -69.76 32.65 45.93
CA SER A 29 -69.49 31.23 46.16
C SER A 29 -69.78 30.40 44.91
N ALA A 30 -70.88 30.68 44.20
CA ALA A 30 -71.23 29.98 42.97
C ALA A 30 -70.18 30.23 41.86
N VAL A 31 -69.73 31.47 41.69
CA VAL A 31 -68.66 31.82 40.74
C VAL A 31 -67.34 31.15 41.13
N ALA A 32 -66.98 31.15 42.42
CA ALA A 32 -65.77 30.50 42.92
C ALA A 32 -65.78 28.98 42.66
N LEU A 33 -66.92 28.32 42.87
CA LEU A 33 -67.11 26.89 42.58
C LEU A 33 -66.90 26.61 41.10
N ILE A 34 -67.56 27.35 40.20
CA ILE A 34 -67.41 27.17 38.75
C ILE A 34 -65.95 27.34 38.32
N ASN A 35 -65.28 28.39 38.82
CA ASN A 35 -63.87 28.63 38.51
C ASN A 35 -62.95 27.52 39.05
N SER A 36 -63.18 27.03 40.27
CA SER A 36 -62.39 25.96 40.88
C SER A 36 -62.50 24.63 40.13
N VAL A 37 -63.71 24.29 39.65
CA VAL A 37 -63.94 23.09 38.82
C VAL A 37 -63.28 23.25 37.45
N GLY A 38 -63.35 24.45 36.85
CA GLY A 38 -62.63 24.77 35.62
C GLY A 38 -61.12 24.60 35.77
N LEU A 39 -60.54 25.21 36.82
CA LEU A 39 -59.10 25.11 37.13
C LEU A 39 -58.67 23.68 37.44
N SER A 40 -59.46 22.92 38.19
CA SER A 40 -59.16 21.51 38.51
C SER A 40 -59.14 20.65 37.24
N ARG A 41 -60.10 20.85 36.33
CA ARG A 41 -60.11 20.15 35.04
C ARG A 41 -58.93 20.52 34.16
N LEU A 42 -58.55 21.80 34.11
CA LEU A 42 -57.35 22.23 33.37
C LEU A 42 -56.07 21.65 34.00
N ALA A 43 -55.98 21.64 35.34
CA ALA A 43 -54.85 21.06 36.05
C ALA A 43 -54.74 19.55 35.79
N GLU A 44 -55.83 18.80 35.88
CA GLU A 44 -55.89 17.37 35.55
C GLU A 44 -55.53 17.10 34.09
N GLN A 45 -56.05 17.89 33.15
CA GLN A 45 -55.73 17.77 31.72
C GLN A 45 -54.25 18.06 31.43
N THR A 46 -53.69 19.11 32.05
CA THR A 46 -52.28 19.47 31.87
C THR A 46 -51.40 18.39 32.47
N GLN A 47 -51.72 17.91 33.67
CA GLN A 47 -50.98 16.85 34.35
C GLN A 47 -51.01 15.55 33.54
N GLY A 48 -52.19 15.12 33.08
CA GLY A 48 -52.34 13.94 32.21
C GLY A 48 -51.55 14.09 30.91
N SER A 49 -51.65 15.23 30.24
CA SER A 49 -50.90 15.50 28.99
C SER A 49 -49.39 15.47 29.21
N THR A 50 -48.89 16.03 30.32
CA THR A 50 -47.46 15.97 30.65
C THR A 50 -47.00 14.57 30.98
N GLN A 51 -47.83 13.78 31.67
CA GLN A 51 -47.55 12.39 31.99
C GLN A 51 -47.53 11.53 30.72
N ASP A 52 -48.50 11.71 29.83
CA ASP A 52 -48.55 11.03 28.53
C ASP A 52 -47.35 11.40 27.67
N ALA A 53 -46.96 12.68 27.64
CA ALA A 53 -45.75 13.11 26.94
C ALA A 53 -44.47 12.46 27.52
N GLN A 54 -44.40 12.34 28.86
CA GLN A 54 -43.28 11.68 29.53
C GLN A 54 -43.24 10.17 29.24
N VAL A 55 -44.40 9.49 29.28
CA VAL A 55 -44.52 8.07 28.94
C VAL A 55 -44.15 7.82 27.49
N ASN A 56 -44.61 8.67 26.56
CA ASN A 56 -44.24 8.59 25.15
C ASN A 56 -42.74 8.82 24.95
N ALA A 57 -42.14 9.80 25.63
CA ALA A 57 -40.70 10.04 25.56
C ALA A 57 -39.88 8.86 26.12
N LEU A 58 -40.35 8.23 27.20
CA LEU A 58 -39.75 7.01 27.73
C LEU A 58 -39.90 5.84 26.74
N GLY A 59 -41.07 5.66 26.15
CA GLY A 59 -41.32 4.64 25.13
C GLY A 59 -40.40 4.78 23.92
N LEU A 60 -40.22 6.01 23.42
CA LEU A 60 -39.27 6.29 22.33
C LEU A 60 -37.82 6.00 22.72
N ARG A 61 -37.41 6.35 23.95
CA ARG A 61 -36.06 6.02 24.45
C ARG A 61 -35.85 4.52 24.58
N VAL A 62 -36.86 3.78 25.04
CA VAL A 62 -36.78 2.31 25.13
C VAL A 62 -36.67 1.71 23.73
N ALA A 63 -37.47 2.15 22.77
CA ALA A 63 -37.39 1.69 21.38
C ALA A 63 -36.03 2.00 20.74
N ASP A 64 -35.45 3.18 21.00
CA ASP A 64 -34.11 3.55 20.56
C ASP A 64 -33.03 2.67 21.20
N LEU A 65 -33.13 2.40 22.51
CA LEU A 65 -32.21 1.49 23.21
C LEU A 65 -32.32 0.05 22.70
N GLU A 66 -33.53 -0.44 22.43
CA GLU A 66 -33.75 -1.76 21.82
C GLU A 66 -33.12 -1.82 20.42
N GLN A 67 -33.31 -0.79 19.60
CA GLN A 67 -32.71 -0.70 18.27
C GLN A 67 -31.17 -0.67 18.34
N GLN A 68 -30.59 0.05 19.30
CA GLN A 68 -29.14 0.08 19.52
C GLN A 68 -28.62 -1.28 20.00
N ALA A 69 -29.33 -1.95 20.91
CA ALA A 69 -28.97 -3.28 21.37
C ALA A 69 -29.03 -4.32 20.25
N ASP A 70 -30.03 -4.24 19.37
CA ASP A 70 -30.11 -5.08 18.17
C ASP A 70 -29.01 -4.78 17.15
N ALA A 71 -28.66 -3.50 16.98
CA ALA A 71 -27.54 -3.11 16.14
C ALA A 71 -26.21 -3.65 16.68
N ASP A 72 -25.99 -3.57 17.99
CA ASP A 72 -24.79 -4.10 18.64
C ASP A 72 -24.74 -5.63 18.64
N LYS A 73 -25.87 -6.33 18.79
CA LYS A 73 -25.93 -7.78 18.58
C LYS A 73 -25.56 -8.22 17.16
N ARG A 74 -25.87 -7.38 16.15
CA ARG A 74 -25.48 -7.63 14.76
C ARG A 74 -24.03 -7.26 14.45
N ARG A 75 -23.33 -6.57 15.36
CA ARG A 75 -21.89 -6.30 15.17
C ARG A 75 -21.13 -7.63 15.25
N PRO A 76 -20.14 -7.85 14.36
CA PRO A 76 -19.28 -9.00 14.47
C PRO A 76 -18.55 -9.00 15.82
N ALA A 77 -18.35 -10.19 16.38
CA ALA A 77 -17.66 -10.35 17.66
C ALA A 77 -16.29 -9.65 17.61
N PRO A 78 -15.91 -8.91 18.67
CA PRO A 78 -14.60 -8.29 18.73
C PRO A 78 -13.53 -9.38 18.68
N ILE A 79 -12.63 -9.29 17.70
CA ILE A 79 -11.52 -10.23 17.53
C ILE A 79 -10.54 -10.01 18.69
N SER A 80 -10.18 -11.10 19.37
CA SER A 80 -9.17 -11.03 20.43
C SER A 80 -7.78 -10.74 19.86
N GLN A 81 -6.91 -10.12 20.68
CA GLN A 81 -5.52 -9.86 20.27
C GLN A 81 -4.78 -11.15 19.87
N ALA A 82 -5.10 -12.27 20.53
CA ALA A 82 -4.50 -13.57 20.23
C ALA A 82 -4.94 -14.13 18.86
N GLU A 83 -6.23 -14.00 18.51
CA GLU A 83 -6.75 -14.40 17.19
C GLU A 83 -6.13 -13.55 16.09
N PHE A 84 -5.97 -12.24 16.31
CA PHE A 84 -5.30 -11.36 15.35
C PHE A 84 -3.83 -11.74 15.16
N ALA A 85 -3.10 -11.99 16.25
CA ALA A 85 -1.70 -12.43 16.19
C ALA A 85 -1.56 -13.76 15.43
N THR A 86 -2.49 -14.70 15.66
CA THR A 86 -2.51 -16.00 14.98
C THR A 86 -2.80 -15.84 13.49
N ALA A 87 -3.78 -15.01 13.13
CA ALA A 87 -4.10 -14.69 11.73
C ALA A 87 -2.91 -14.02 11.04
N ARG A 88 -2.20 -13.14 11.74
CA ARG A 88 -1.00 -12.49 11.21
C ARG A 88 0.13 -13.48 10.95
N GLN A 89 0.42 -14.35 11.92
CA GLN A 89 1.42 -15.41 11.77
C GLN A 89 1.10 -16.34 10.60
N ALA A 90 -0.16 -16.75 10.45
CA ALA A 90 -0.58 -17.60 9.34
C ALA A 90 -0.41 -16.92 7.97
N LEU A 91 -0.62 -15.59 7.89
CA LEU A 91 -0.34 -14.81 6.68
C LEU A 91 1.16 -14.71 6.41
N ASP A 92 1.96 -14.42 7.43
CA ASP A 92 3.42 -14.30 7.29
C ASP A 92 4.03 -15.65 6.85
N GLU A 93 3.57 -16.78 7.40
CA GLU A 93 4.02 -18.11 6.96
C GLU A 93 3.62 -18.42 5.51
N ARG A 94 2.42 -18.01 5.09
CA ARG A 94 1.98 -18.16 3.70
C ARG A 94 2.81 -17.32 2.74
N MET A 95 3.17 -16.10 3.11
CA MET A 95 4.04 -15.24 2.31
C MET A 95 5.43 -15.85 2.18
N ALA A 96 6.02 -16.31 3.28
CA ALA A 96 7.33 -16.96 3.25
C ALA A 96 7.35 -18.20 2.33
N ARG A 97 6.30 -19.05 2.38
CA ARG A 97 6.17 -20.19 1.46
C ARG A 97 6.05 -19.75 0.00
N LEU A 98 5.32 -18.67 -0.27
CA LEU A 98 5.19 -18.15 -1.64
C LEU A 98 6.52 -17.62 -2.17
N GLU A 99 7.25 -16.85 -1.37
CA GLU A 99 8.58 -16.34 -1.70
C GLU A 99 9.55 -17.49 -2.01
N GLU A 100 9.60 -18.53 -1.15
CA GLU A 100 10.44 -19.71 -1.37
C GLU A 100 10.08 -20.43 -2.68
N THR A 101 8.78 -20.60 -2.97
CA THR A 101 8.36 -21.24 -4.22
C THR A 101 8.68 -20.40 -5.45
N ASP A 102 8.65 -19.08 -5.35
CA ASP A 102 8.97 -18.17 -6.46
C ASP A 102 10.48 -18.17 -6.74
N GLU A 103 11.31 -18.12 -5.69
CA GLU A 103 12.75 -18.28 -5.79
C GLU A 103 13.13 -19.63 -6.41
N ALA A 104 12.53 -20.73 -5.93
CA ALA A 104 12.77 -22.05 -6.50
C ALA A 104 12.37 -22.13 -7.98
N ARG A 105 11.27 -21.47 -8.36
CA ARG A 105 10.81 -21.41 -9.75
C ARG A 105 11.74 -20.57 -10.61
N ALA A 106 12.22 -19.43 -10.12
CA ALA A 106 13.19 -18.58 -10.81
C ALA A 106 14.48 -19.37 -11.07
N LEU A 107 15.02 -20.05 -10.05
CA LEU A 107 16.18 -20.93 -10.19
C LEU A 107 15.96 -22.04 -11.21
N ALA A 108 14.78 -22.66 -11.22
CA ALA A 108 14.45 -23.69 -12.21
C ALA A 108 14.44 -23.14 -13.65
N ILE A 109 13.89 -21.93 -13.86
CA ILE A 109 13.89 -21.25 -15.15
C ILE A 109 15.32 -20.90 -15.59
N ASP A 110 16.15 -20.40 -14.67
CA ASP A 110 17.54 -20.07 -14.95
C ASP A 110 18.34 -21.31 -15.33
N LEU A 111 18.19 -22.42 -14.60
CA LEU A 111 18.81 -23.70 -14.94
C LEU A 111 18.36 -24.21 -16.31
N GLN A 112 17.06 -24.15 -16.61
CA GLN A 112 16.53 -24.56 -17.92
C GLN A 112 17.09 -23.69 -19.05
N THR A 113 17.21 -22.38 -18.81
CA THR A 113 17.81 -21.43 -19.76
C THR A 113 19.29 -21.74 -19.98
N LEU A 114 20.03 -22.05 -18.91
CA LEU A 114 21.44 -22.42 -19.00
C LEU A 114 21.60 -23.72 -19.79
N GLN A 115 20.77 -24.72 -19.51
CA GLN A 115 20.78 -26.00 -20.22
C GLN A 115 20.45 -25.82 -21.71
N ALA A 116 19.47 -24.98 -22.05
CA ALA A 116 19.15 -24.67 -23.45
C ALA A 116 20.33 -23.98 -24.17
N ARG A 117 21.04 -23.08 -23.48
CA ARG A 117 22.25 -22.42 -24.02
C ARG A 117 23.38 -23.42 -24.24
N VAL A 118 23.63 -24.31 -23.29
CA VAL A 118 24.66 -25.37 -23.41
C VAL A 118 24.35 -26.27 -24.60
N ASN A 119 23.13 -26.80 -24.71
CA ASN A 119 22.72 -27.60 -25.85
C ASN A 119 22.86 -26.84 -27.19
N GLY A 120 22.56 -25.54 -27.20
CA GLY A 120 22.75 -24.66 -28.36
C GLY A 120 24.22 -24.50 -28.77
N ILE A 121 25.15 -24.49 -27.81
CA ILE A 121 26.60 -24.45 -28.08
C ILE A 121 27.07 -25.81 -28.59
N GLU A 122 26.67 -26.91 -27.95
CA GLU A 122 27.05 -28.27 -28.36
C GLU A 122 26.60 -28.58 -29.79
N THR A 123 25.35 -28.25 -30.13
CA THR A 123 24.83 -28.44 -31.50
C THR A 123 25.58 -27.60 -32.54
N ARG A 124 25.96 -26.36 -32.20
CA ARG A 124 26.81 -25.53 -33.07
C ARG A 124 28.20 -26.12 -33.23
N LEU A 125 28.81 -26.62 -32.16
CA LEU A 125 30.11 -27.28 -32.21
C LEU A 125 30.09 -28.53 -33.10
N GLU A 126 29.09 -29.39 -32.92
CA GLU A 126 28.91 -30.59 -33.75
C GLU A 126 28.63 -30.24 -35.20
N LYS A 127 27.82 -29.21 -35.48
CA LYS A 127 27.63 -28.71 -36.85
C LYS A 127 28.94 -28.22 -37.46
N THR A 128 29.74 -27.45 -36.73
CA THR A 128 31.06 -27.00 -37.18
C THR A 128 32.01 -28.18 -37.42
N ARG A 129 32.01 -29.18 -36.55
CA ARG A 129 32.79 -30.42 -36.70
C ARG A 129 32.37 -31.22 -37.93
N GLN A 130 31.07 -31.37 -38.17
CA GLN A 130 30.55 -32.07 -39.35
C GLN A 130 30.93 -31.34 -40.65
N VAL A 131 30.80 -30.00 -40.69
CA VAL A 131 31.26 -29.18 -41.82
C VAL A 131 32.77 -29.33 -42.03
N ALA A 132 33.57 -29.35 -40.96
CA ALA A 132 35.00 -29.57 -41.04
C ALA A 132 35.38 -30.99 -41.52
N SER A 133 34.58 -32.02 -41.20
CA SER A 133 34.83 -33.40 -41.67
C SER A 133 34.35 -33.65 -43.11
N ALA A 134 33.28 -32.97 -43.54
CA ALA A 134 32.76 -33.03 -44.90
C ALA A 134 33.65 -32.27 -45.89
N ALA A 135 34.36 -31.24 -45.41
CA ALA A 135 35.47 -30.64 -46.13
C ALA A 135 36.70 -31.57 -46.08
N ARG A 136 36.73 -32.59 -46.96
CA ARG A 136 37.97 -33.35 -47.21
C ARG A 136 39.07 -32.35 -47.60
N PRO A 137 40.17 -32.21 -46.84
CA PRO A 137 41.22 -31.32 -47.25
C PRO A 137 41.93 -31.95 -48.43
N ARG A 138 41.76 -31.37 -49.62
CA ARG A 138 42.83 -31.38 -50.61
C ARG A 138 43.94 -30.58 -49.96
N ALA A 139 45.00 -31.26 -49.50
CA ALA A 139 46.14 -30.62 -48.85
C ALA A 139 46.58 -29.41 -49.69
N PRO A 140 46.35 -28.17 -49.21
CA PRO A 140 47.13 -27.07 -49.70
C PRO A 140 48.50 -27.28 -49.08
N VAL A 141 49.56 -27.16 -49.89
CA VAL A 141 50.89 -26.93 -49.34
C VAL A 141 50.76 -25.63 -48.54
N ALA A 142 50.64 -25.77 -47.22
CA ALA A 142 50.56 -24.65 -46.31
C ALA A 142 51.94 -24.01 -46.26
N THR A 143 52.14 -23.01 -47.11
CA THR A 143 53.09 -21.95 -46.79
C THR A 143 52.62 -21.40 -45.45
N LYS A 144 53.39 -21.62 -44.37
CA LYS A 144 53.10 -21.03 -43.05
C LYS A 144 52.76 -19.55 -43.28
N PRO A 145 51.54 -19.09 -42.93
CA PRO A 145 51.24 -17.67 -42.96
C PRO A 145 52.29 -17.00 -42.10
N LYS A 146 53.04 -16.07 -42.69
CA LYS A 146 54.04 -15.30 -41.95
C LYS A 146 53.27 -14.51 -40.90
N VAL A 147 53.43 -14.88 -39.63
CA VAL A 147 52.84 -14.16 -38.51
C VAL A 147 53.36 -12.72 -38.60
N PRO A 148 52.49 -11.73 -38.82
CA PRO A 148 52.93 -10.35 -38.81
C PRO A 148 53.46 -10.03 -37.41
N GLU A 149 54.58 -9.34 -37.33
CA GLU A 149 55.12 -8.88 -36.04
C GLU A 149 54.42 -7.57 -35.65
N PRO A 150 54.02 -7.40 -34.38
CA PRO A 150 53.39 -6.16 -33.94
C PRO A 150 54.42 -5.00 -33.94
N PRO A 151 54.04 -3.79 -34.39
CA PRO A 151 54.91 -2.62 -34.35
C PRO A 151 55.11 -2.05 -32.94
N PHE A 152 54.55 -2.73 -31.93
CA PHE A 152 54.59 -2.36 -30.53
C PHE A 152 54.96 -3.58 -29.66
N ARG A 153 55.45 -3.29 -28.46
CA ARG A 153 55.57 -4.25 -27.36
C ARG A 153 54.48 -3.99 -26.33
N VAL A 154 53.94 -5.07 -25.77
CA VAL A 154 53.01 -5.00 -24.64
C VAL A 154 53.81 -4.82 -23.36
N LEU A 155 53.42 -3.86 -22.54
CA LEU A 155 54.01 -3.57 -21.24
C LEU A 155 53.24 -4.23 -20.09
N GLY A 156 51.91 -4.34 -20.22
CA GLY A 156 51.04 -4.85 -19.18
C GLY A 156 49.56 -4.57 -19.44
N VAL A 157 48.72 -4.99 -18.50
CA VAL A 157 47.30 -4.63 -18.45
C VAL A 157 47.07 -3.63 -17.30
N GLU A 158 46.40 -2.53 -17.60
CA GLU A 158 46.01 -1.51 -16.63
C GLU A 158 44.49 -1.55 -16.41
N LEU A 159 44.04 -1.31 -15.18
CA LEU A 159 42.63 -1.16 -14.85
C LEU A 159 42.35 0.30 -14.47
N ARG A 160 41.42 0.95 -15.17
CA ARG A 160 41.00 2.32 -14.85
C ARG A 160 39.47 2.39 -14.81
N GLY A 161 38.90 2.74 -13.66
CA GLY A 161 37.45 2.85 -13.53
C GLY A 161 36.70 1.57 -13.91
N CYS A 162 37.18 0.41 -13.46
CA CYS A 162 36.66 -0.92 -13.80
C CYS A 162 36.81 -1.34 -15.27
N GLU A 163 37.53 -0.57 -16.09
CA GLU A 163 37.80 -0.90 -17.48
C GLU A 163 39.26 -1.31 -17.69
N ARG A 164 39.47 -2.37 -18.48
CA ARG A 164 40.81 -2.89 -18.81
C ARG A 164 41.36 -2.18 -20.04
N PHE A 165 42.63 -1.82 -19.94
CA PHE A 165 43.41 -1.23 -21.02
C PHE A 165 44.71 -2.02 -21.19
N LEU A 166 45.12 -2.18 -22.44
CA LEU A 166 46.41 -2.77 -22.76
C LEU A 166 47.44 -1.65 -22.92
N SER A 167 48.48 -1.67 -22.08
CA SER A 167 49.57 -0.70 -22.15
C SER A 167 50.60 -1.18 -23.16
N ILE A 168 50.86 -0.38 -24.19
CA ILE A 168 51.79 -0.70 -25.27
C ILE A 168 52.79 0.44 -25.49
N THR A 169 53.96 0.10 -26.04
CA THR A 169 54.94 1.09 -26.50
C THR A 169 55.52 0.66 -27.85
N SER A 170 56.01 1.60 -28.66
CA SER A 170 56.64 1.26 -29.94
C SER A 170 57.81 0.31 -29.74
N THR A 171 57.97 -0.67 -30.64
CA THR A 171 59.11 -1.59 -30.62
C THR A 171 60.45 -0.85 -30.76
N ALA A 172 60.47 0.33 -31.39
CA ALA A 172 61.66 1.17 -31.51
C ALA A 172 61.89 2.11 -30.30
N ALA A 173 60.96 2.18 -29.35
CA ALA A 173 61.07 3.09 -28.22
C ALA A 173 62.16 2.63 -27.24
N ALA A 174 63.06 3.56 -26.89
CA ALA A 174 64.10 3.40 -25.88
C ALA A 174 63.67 3.87 -24.47
N SER A 175 62.46 4.43 -24.33
CA SER A 175 61.91 4.87 -23.04
C SER A 175 60.40 4.65 -22.97
N LEU A 176 59.85 4.64 -21.75
CA LEU A 176 58.40 4.51 -21.50
C LEU A 176 57.61 5.79 -21.80
N ALA A 177 58.26 6.90 -22.16
CA ALA A 177 57.60 8.18 -22.42
C ALA A 177 56.59 8.11 -23.58
N GLY A 178 56.73 7.14 -24.48
CA GLY A 178 55.79 6.86 -25.57
C GLY A 178 54.80 5.73 -25.28
N ALA A 179 54.63 5.32 -24.02
CA ALA A 179 53.63 4.32 -23.65
C ALA A 179 52.22 4.88 -23.81
N ARG A 180 51.31 4.05 -24.28
CA ARG A 180 49.92 4.42 -24.55
C ARG A 180 48.99 3.27 -24.25
N LEU A 181 47.72 3.60 -24.02
CA LEU A 181 46.69 2.64 -23.66
C LEU A 181 45.79 2.35 -24.83
N LEU A 182 45.51 1.07 -25.05
CA LEU A 182 44.50 0.60 -25.98
C LEU A 182 43.32 -0.01 -25.22
N ARG A 183 42.12 0.35 -25.63
CA ARG A 183 40.86 -0.30 -25.28
C ARG A 183 40.47 -1.29 -26.38
N GLU A 184 39.61 -2.24 -26.05
CA GLU A 184 38.93 -3.07 -27.07
C GLU A 184 38.29 -2.16 -28.14
N GLY A 185 38.60 -2.44 -29.41
CA GLY A 185 38.25 -1.64 -30.57
C GLY A 185 39.36 -0.72 -31.09
N ASP A 186 40.33 -0.32 -30.26
CA ASP A 186 41.42 0.57 -30.67
C ASP A 186 42.41 -0.14 -31.59
N ALA A 187 43.08 0.62 -32.47
CA ALA A 187 44.03 0.06 -33.43
C ALA A 187 45.43 0.69 -33.34
N GLU A 188 46.46 -0.13 -33.58
CA GLU A 188 47.83 0.33 -33.78
C GLU A 188 48.50 -0.29 -34.99
N GLY A 189 48.97 0.52 -35.94
CA GLY A 189 49.73 0.03 -37.10
C GLY A 189 49.05 -1.12 -37.85
N GLY A 190 47.72 -1.10 -37.95
CA GLY A 190 46.91 -2.16 -38.59
C GLY A 190 46.47 -3.31 -37.67
N TRP A 191 46.81 -3.25 -36.38
CA TRP A 191 46.41 -4.23 -35.37
C TRP A 191 45.27 -3.68 -34.52
N GLN A 192 44.07 -4.21 -34.67
CA GLN A 192 42.93 -3.82 -33.86
C GLN A 192 42.79 -4.72 -32.64
N LEU A 193 42.75 -4.15 -31.44
CA LEU A 193 42.55 -4.88 -30.20
C LEU A 193 41.10 -5.38 -30.14
N GLN A 194 40.90 -6.69 -30.07
CA GLN A 194 39.58 -7.31 -30.00
C GLN A 194 39.17 -7.67 -28.58
N SER A 195 40.11 -8.17 -27.78
CA SER A 195 39.88 -8.47 -26.37
C SER A 195 41.16 -8.45 -25.54
N ILE A 196 41.01 -8.21 -24.24
CA ILE A 196 42.10 -8.31 -23.26
C ILE A 196 41.86 -9.53 -22.35
N GLU A 197 42.63 -10.59 -22.56
CA GLU A 197 42.59 -11.80 -21.74
C GLU A 197 43.59 -11.74 -20.58
N ALA A 198 43.55 -12.73 -19.68
CA ALA A 198 44.41 -12.79 -18.49
C ALA A 198 45.92 -12.80 -18.79
N GLN A 199 46.34 -13.32 -19.95
CA GLN A 199 47.75 -13.50 -20.32
C GLN A 199 48.09 -12.98 -21.72
N ALA A 200 47.14 -12.37 -22.43
CA ALA A 200 47.34 -11.92 -23.80
C ALA A 200 46.37 -10.80 -24.20
N GLY A 201 46.85 -9.88 -25.03
CA GLY A 201 45.99 -9.05 -25.89
C GLY A 201 45.68 -9.81 -27.18
N VAL A 202 44.40 -9.90 -27.54
CA VAL A 202 43.96 -10.53 -28.78
C VAL A 202 43.72 -9.45 -29.82
N PHE A 203 44.43 -9.53 -30.94
CA PHE A 203 44.38 -8.54 -32.01
C PHE A 203 43.86 -9.15 -33.30
N GLN A 204 43.25 -8.32 -34.14
CA GLN A 204 42.97 -8.65 -35.54
C GLN A 204 43.86 -7.84 -36.46
N VAL A 205 44.55 -8.53 -37.38
CA VAL A 205 45.47 -7.95 -38.36
C VAL A 205 45.35 -8.72 -39.67
N ASN A 206 45.12 -8.01 -40.78
CA ASN A 206 44.92 -8.62 -42.11
C ASN A 206 43.87 -9.74 -42.15
N GLY A 207 42.80 -9.60 -41.35
CA GLY A 207 41.74 -10.61 -41.20
C GLY A 207 42.12 -11.84 -40.35
N GLN A 208 43.33 -11.90 -39.80
CA GLN A 208 43.79 -12.97 -38.91
C GLN A 208 43.76 -12.52 -37.45
N THR A 209 43.39 -13.44 -36.56
CA THR A 209 43.46 -13.23 -35.11
C THR A 209 44.83 -13.62 -34.59
N GLN A 210 45.52 -12.68 -33.94
CA GLN A 210 46.85 -12.88 -33.39
C GLN A 210 46.84 -12.58 -31.89
N ARG A 211 47.45 -13.47 -31.11
CA ARG A 211 47.59 -13.32 -29.65
C ARG A 211 48.98 -12.78 -29.35
N VAL A 212 49.06 -11.67 -28.61
CA VAL A 212 50.32 -11.09 -28.14
C VAL A 212 50.36 -11.23 -26.62
N ALA A 213 51.40 -11.90 -26.12
CA ALA A 213 51.53 -12.18 -24.69
C ALA A 213 51.67 -10.88 -23.88
N VAL A 214 51.03 -10.86 -22.71
CA VAL A 214 51.28 -9.86 -21.68
C VAL A 214 52.44 -10.39 -20.82
N PRO A 215 53.54 -9.62 -20.65
CA PRO A 215 54.66 -10.02 -19.81
C PRO A 215 54.31 -10.23 -18.33
#